data_AF-A0A0F7GD72-F1
#
_entry.id   AF-A0A0F7GD72-F1
#
_cell.length_a   1.000
_cell.length_b   1.000
_cell.length_c   1.000
_cell.angle_alpha   90.00
_cell.angle_beta   90.00
_cell.angle_gamma   90.00
#
_symmetry.space_group_name_H-M   'P 1'
#
loop_
_entity.id
_entity.type
_entity.pdbx_description
1 polymer ?
#
loop_
_entity_poly.entity_id
_entity_poly.type
_entity_poly.pdbx_seq_one_letter_code
_entity_poly.pdbx_strand_id
1 'polypeptide(L)' 'MPDIDDYKQQFYQEEEQLLARRRVLLGQKLLVDHIFTTEAARQRKELEKELATVERRISEVRTILGENFSKN' A
#
# COMPACT_ATOMS: atom_id res chain seq x y z
N MET A 1 -13.75 -7.62 -25.53
CA MET A 1 -13.12 -6.38 -25.02
C MET A 1 -13.45 -6.35 -23.54
N PRO A 2 -12.49 -6.27 -22.61
CA PRO A 2 -12.81 -6.24 -21.19
C PRO A 2 -13.64 -4.99 -20.89
N ASP A 3 -14.66 -5.15 -20.04
CA ASP A 3 -15.55 -4.05 -19.68
C ASP A 3 -14.79 -3.07 -18.79
N ILE A 4 -15.18 -1.79 -18.82
CA ILE A 4 -14.68 -0.77 -17.90
C ILE A 4 -14.87 -1.22 -16.44
N ASP A 5 -15.94 -1.96 -16.17
CA ASP A 5 -16.22 -2.55 -14.87
C ASP A 5 -15.21 -3.63 -14.45
N ASP A 6 -14.67 -4.42 -15.39
CA ASP A 6 -13.64 -5.43 -15.11
C ASP A 6 -12.34 -4.75 -14.62
N TYR A 7 -11.96 -3.66 -15.26
CA TYR A 7 -10.79 -2.87 -14.87
C TYR A 7 -11.00 -2.19 -13.52
N LYS A 8 -12.21 -1.67 -13.26
CA LYS A 8 -12.55 -1.07 -11.97
C LYS A 8 -12.41 -2.08 -10.83
N GLN A 9 -12.91 -3.31 -11.04
CA GLN A 9 -12.81 -4.38 -10.07
C GLN A 9 -11.35 -4.79 -9.82
N GLN A 10 -10.52 -4.85 -10.86
CA GLN A 10 -9.09 -5.12 -10.73
C GLN A 10 -8.38 -4.07 -9.88
N PHE A 11 -8.64 -2.79 -10.09
CA PHE A 11 -8.04 -1.72 -9.30
C PHE A 11 -8.50 -1.73 -7.83
N TYR A 12 -9.76 -2.07 -7.55
CA TYR A 12 -10.21 -2.27 -6.18
C TYR A 12 -9.52 -3.47 -5.51
N GLN A 13 -9.33 -4.58 -6.23
CA GLN A 13 -8.57 -5.72 -5.71
C GLN A 13 -7.10 -5.36 -5.45
N GLU A 14 -6.46 -4.59 -6.35
CA GLU A 14 -5.10 -4.08 -6.14
C GLU A 14 -5.05 -3.18 -4.90
N GLU A 15 -6.01 -2.27 -4.72
CA GLU A 15 -6.09 -1.42 -3.54
C GLU A 15 -6.23 -2.25 -2.24
N GLU A 16 -7.12 -3.23 -2.20
CA GLU A 16 -7.29 -4.11 -1.04
C GLU A 16 -6.02 -4.87 -0.68
N GLN A 17 -5.31 -5.39 -1.68
CA GLN A 17 -4.03 -6.08 -1.48
C GLN A 17 -2.96 -5.14 -0.93
N LEU A 18 -2.87 -3.92 -1.45
CA LEU A 18 -1.94 -2.91 -0.95
C LEU A 18 -2.27 -2.49 0.49
N LEU A 19 -3.56 -2.32 0.82
CA LEU A 19 -4.01 -2.04 2.18
C LEU A 19 -3.69 -3.18 3.15
N ALA A 20 -3.87 -4.44 2.71
CA ALA A 20 -3.45 -5.61 3.49
C ALA A 20 -1.94 -5.61 3.73
N ARG A 21 -1.13 -5.35 2.69
CA ARG A 21 0.33 -5.26 2.81
C ARG A 21 0.74 -4.15 3.77
N ARG A 22 0.13 -2.97 3.65
CA ARG A 22 0.36 -1.82 4.56
C ARG A 22 0.11 -2.21 6.02
N ARG A 23 -0.99 -2.92 6.32
CA ARG A 23 -1.28 -3.40 7.68
C ARG A 23 -0.19 -4.34 8.22
N VAL A 24 0.30 -5.26 7.39
CA VAL A 24 1.39 -6.17 7.78
C VAL A 24 2.67 -5.39 8.08
N LEU A 25 3.05 -4.44 7.23
CA LEU A 25 4.26 -3.63 7.40
C LEU A 25 4.19 -2.75 8.65
N LEU A 26 3.03 -2.16 8.95
CA LEU A 26 2.81 -1.43 10.20
C LEU A 26 2.96 -2.34 11.43
N GLY A 27 2.41 -3.56 11.37
CA GLY A 27 2.58 -4.55 12.42
C GLY A 27 4.05 -4.91 12.64
N GLN A 28 4.80 -5.15 11.56
CA GLN A 28 6.24 -5.40 11.63
C GLN A 28 7.01 -4.21 12.21
N LYS A 29 6.66 -2.98 11.81
CA LYS A 29 7.28 -1.77 12.34
C LYS A 29 7.08 -1.65 13.85
N LEU A 30 5.85 -1.84 14.34
CA LEU A 30 5.53 -1.81 15.77
C LEU A 30 6.34 -2.84 16.58
N LEU A 31 6.54 -4.05 16.04
CA LEU A 31 7.35 -5.07 16.70
C LEU A 31 8.82 -4.66 16.81
N VAL A 32 9.35 -3.97 15.80
CA VAL A 32 10.75 -3.55 15.77
C VAL A 32 10.96 -2.22 16.51
N ASP A 33 9.96 -1.37 16.65
CA ASP A 33 10.05 -0.06 17.32
C ASP A 33 10.53 -0.13 18.78
N HIS A 34 10.28 -1.25 19.46
CA HIS A 34 10.72 -1.47 20.84
C HIS A 34 12.10 -2.14 20.97
N ILE A 35 12.77 -2.45 19.85
CA ILE A 35 14.07 -3.11 19.84
C ILE A 35 15.17 -2.08 19.54
N PHE A 36 16.08 -1.87 20.49
CA PHE A 36 17.13 -0.84 20.41
C PHE A 36 18.49 -1.41 19.99
N THR A 37 18.51 -2.15 18.88
CA THR A 37 19.73 -2.65 18.23
C THR A 37 20.00 -1.94 16.91
N THR A 38 21.25 -1.99 16.44
CA THR A 38 21.64 -1.45 15.12
C THR A 38 20.91 -2.15 13.98
N GLU A 39 20.68 -3.45 14.11
CA GLU A 39 19.90 -4.26 13.17
C GLU A 39 18.43 -3.83 13.14
N ALA A 40 17.80 -3.66 14.30
CA ALA A 40 16.43 -3.15 14.40
C ALA A 40 16.30 -1.75 13.80
N ALA A 41 17.29 -0.87 14.00
CA ALA A 41 17.30 0.45 13.37
C ALA A 41 17.39 0.38 11.84
N ARG A 42 18.17 -0.55 11.30
CA ARG A 42 18.22 -0.82 9.85
C ARG A 42 16.88 -1.35 9.35
N GLN A 43 16.29 -2.31 10.06
CA GLN A 43 15.02 -2.90 9.69
C GLN A 43 13.87 -1.89 9.71
N ARG A 44 13.82 -0.97 10.69
CA ARG A 44 12.86 0.14 10.70
C ARG A 44 12.97 1.01 9.45
N LYS A 45 14.19 1.39 9.06
CA LYS A 45 14.41 2.20 7.85
C LYS A 45 13.94 1.49 6.58
N GLU A 46 14.16 0.18 6.47
CA GLU A 46 13.68 -0.59 5.33
C GLU A 46 12.16 -0.71 5.32
N LEU A 47 11.53 -0.97 6.47
CA LEU A 47 10.08 -0.98 6.62
C LEU A 47 9.44 0.38 6.30
N GLU A 48 10.08 1.49 6.67
CA GLU A 48 9.61 2.84 6.34
C GLU A 48 9.66 3.12 4.83
N LYS A 49 10.72 2.70 4.14
CA LYS A 49 10.81 2.80 2.67
C LYS A 49 9.73 1.98 1.99
N GLU A 50 9.50 0.75 2.46
CA GLU A 50 8.48 -0.13 1.89
C GLU A 50 7.08 0.44 2.12
N LEU A 51 6.80 0.94 3.33
CA LEU A 51 5.55 1.64 3.66
C LEU A 51 5.30 2.84 2.75
N ALA A 52 6.30 3.71 2.57
CA ALA A 52 6.18 4.87 1.69
C ALA A 52 5.88 4.47 0.23
N THR A 53 6.46 3.34 -0.23
CA THR A 53 6.23 2.81 -1.57
C THR A 53 4.80 2.30 -1.72
N VAL A 54 4.31 1.53 -0.73
CA VAL A 54 2.93 1.02 -0.72
C VAL A 54 1.92 2.16 -0.63
N GLU A 55 2.16 3.16 0.21
CA GLU A 55 1.27 4.32 0.35
C GLU A 55 1.19 5.15 -0.94
N ARG A 56 2.33 5.34 -1.62
CA ARG A 56 2.34 5.97 -2.94
C ARG A 56 1.51 5.18 -3.94
N ARG A 57 1.66 3.85 -3.98
CA ARG A 57 0.91 3.00 -4.90
C ARG A 57 -0.59 3.02 -4.62
N ILE A 58 -1.00 3.02 -3.35
CA ILE A 58 -2.41 3.20 -2.96
C ILE A 58 -2.95 4.53 -3.48
N SER A 59 -2.17 5.61 -3.33
CA SER A 59 -2.57 6.93 -3.84
C SER A 59 -2.72 6.90 -5.37
N GLU A 60 -1.81 6.27 -6.10
CA GLU A 60 -1.88 6.14 -7.56
C GLU A 60 -3.14 5.37 -7.99
N VAL A 61 -3.43 4.22 -7.35
CA VAL A 61 -4.63 3.42 -7.63
C VAL A 61 -5.91 4.21 -7.33
N ARG A 62 -5.95 4.93 -6.21
CA ARG A 62 -7.09 5.81 -5.85
C ARG A 62 -7.29 6.95 -6.83
N THR A 63 -6.21 7.56 -7.31
CA THR A 63 -6.27 8.58 -8.35
C THR A 63 -6.83 8.00 -9.64
N ILE A 64 -6.38 6.82 -10.07
CA ILE A 64 -6.92 6.13 -11.25
C ILE A 64 -8.41 5.81 -11.06
N LEU A 65 -8.81 5.30 -9.90
CA LEU A 65 -10.20 4.99 -9.57
C LEU A 65 -11.08 6.25 -9.51
N GLY A 66 -10.55 7.35 -8.97
CA GLY A 66 -11.23 8.63 -8.91
C GLY A 66 -11.34 9.28 -10.29
N GLU A 67 -10.22 9.57 -10.94
CA GLU A 67 -10.18 10.29 -12.22
C GLU A 67 -10.92 9.58 -13.36
N ASN A 68 -10.83 8.24 -13.42
CA ASN A 68 -11.44 7.47 -14.51
C ASN A 68 -12.87 7.03 -14.24
N PHE A 69 -13.33 7.00 -12.99
CA PHE A 69 -14.67 6.46 -12.65
C PHE A 69 -15.54 7.42 -11.83
N SER A 70 -15.06 8.62 -11.45
CA SER A 70 -15.87 9.66 -10.77
C SER A 70 -16.51 10.68 -11.72
N LYS A 71 -16.37 10.51 -13.04
CA LYS A 71 -17.10 11.27 -14.06
C LYS A 71 -18.27 10.45 -14.61
N ASN A 72 -19.25 10.18 -13.75
CA ASN A 72 -20.69 10.05 -14.06
C ASN A 72 -21.47 9.86 -12.75
#